data_AF-A0A9Q0BH51-F1
#
_entry.id   AF-A0A9Q0BH51-F1
#
_cell.length_a   1.000
_cell.length_b   1.000
_cell.length_c   1.000
_cell.angle_alpha   90.00
_cell.angle_beta   90.00
_cell.angle_gamma   90.00
#
_symmetry.space_group_name_H-M   'P 1'
#
loop_
_entity.id
_entity.type
_entity.pdbx_description
1 polymer ?
#
loop_
_entity_poly.entity_id
_entity_poly.type
_entity_poly.pdbx_seq_one_letter_code
_entity_poly.pdbx_strand_id
1 'polypeptide(L)'
;MGARERWSLARAPQVGVAHLEIRPSLTCDVEAWFEIVVRCCDNAVITRPLEVRTAWNWGLNITNSCRRIMVYSVNVSRPSTQKRLSEFETRGIPFTPDTVPRAFPPQTGSGYEEYWK
;
A
#
# COMPACT_ATOMS: atom_id res chain seq x y z
N MET A 1 -1.27 -1.86 28.69
CA MET A 1 -1.49 -0.43 28.97
C MET A 1 -1.56 0.27 27.61
N GLY A 2 -2.77 0.37 27.03
CA GLY A 2 -2.96 0.71 25.61
C GLY A 2 -2.94 2.21 25.36
N ALA A 3 -2.11 2.65 24.42
CA ALA A 3 -2.07 4.04 23.96
C ALA A 3 -3.40 4.37 23.25
N ARG A 4 -4.23 5.22 23.87
CA ARG A 4 -5.34 5.89 23.21
C ARG A 4 -4.77 6.99 22.32
N GLU A 5 -4.65 6.73 21.03
CA GLU A 5 -4.33 7.76 20.04
C GLU A 5 -5.43 8.82 20.01
N ARG A 6 -5.02 10.07 20.24
CA ARG A 6 -5.90 11.22 20.34
C ARG A 6 -5.95 11.88 18.96
N TRP A 7 -7.04 11.66 18.23
CA TRP A 7 -7.25 12.31 16.93
C TRP A 7 -7.54 13.80 17.14
N SER A 8 -6.60 14.67 16.79
CA SER A 8 -6.83 16.12 16.77
C SER A 8 -7.49 16.50 15.44
N LEU A 9 -8.81 16.61 15.44
CA LEU A 9 -9.55 17.29 14.37
C LEU A 9 -9.29 18.80 14.47
N ALA A 10 -8.31 19.30 13.73
CA ALA A 10 -8.21 20.73 13.45
C ALA A 10 -9.43 21.13 12.60
N ARG A 11 -10.35 21.93 13.16
CA ARG A 11 -11.48 22.48 12.39
C ARG A 11 -10.93 23.48 11.38
N ALA A 12 -11.04 23.16 10.09
CA ALA A 12 -10.82 24.13 9.03
C ALA A 12 -11.98 25.15 8.99
N PRO A 13 -11.71 26.43 8.65
CA PRO A 13 -12.75 27.44 8.53
C PRO A 13 -13.62 27.15 7.31
N GLN A 14 -14.89 27.52 7.44
CA GLN A 14 -15.90 27.27 6.43
C GLN A 14 -15.58 28.04 5.15
N VAL A 15 -15.73 27.36 4.00
CA VAL A 15 -15.44 27.85 2.64
C VAL A 15 -13.96 27.88 2.28
N GLY A 16 -13.38 26.69 2.15
CA GLY A 16 -12.05 26.45 1.60
C GLY A 16 -11.82 24.94 1.54
N VAL A 17 -11.12 24.45 0.52
CA VAL A 17 -10.76 23.03 0.41
C VAL A 17 -10.00 22.64 1.68
N ALA A 18 -10.67 21.91 2.57
CA ALA A 18 -10.04 21.43 3.80
C ALA A 18 -9.09 20.30 3.41
N HIS A 19 -7.78 20.56 3.47
CA HIS A 19 -6.79 19.52 3.33
C HIS A 19 -6.77 18.68 4.61
N LEU A 20 -7.45 17.54 4.58
CA LEU A 20 -7.37 16.54 5.65
C LEU A 20 -6.22 15.58 5.35
N GLU A 21 -5.15 15.68 6.15
CA GLU A 21 -4.04 14.73 6.10
C GLU A 21 -4.29 13.59 7.09
N ILE A 22 -4.34 12.35 6.60
CA ILE A 22 -4.45 11.16 7.43
C ILE A 22 -3.11 10.44 7.38
N ARG A 23 -2.42 10.36 8.52
CA ARG A 23 -1.14 9.64 8.68
C ARG A 23 -1.33 8.38 9.51
N PRO A 24 -1.73 7.24 8.91
CA PRO A 24 -1.77 5.99 9.63
C PRO A 24 -0.35 5.45 9.81
N SER A 25 0.08 5.20 11.05
CA SER A 25 1.27 4.41 11.33
C SER A 25 0.89 2.93 11.36
N LEU A 26 1.28 2.17 10.34
CA LEU A 26 1.11 0.72 10.30
C LEU A 26 2.47 0.05 10.20
N THR A 27 2.87 -0.65 11.27
CA THR A 27 4.02 -1.55 11.24
C THR A 27 3.53 -2.95 10.89
N CYS A 28 4.09 -3.55 9.84
CA CYS A 28 3.77 -4.91 9.45
C CYS A 28 5.05 -5.73 9.34
N ASP A 29 5.11 -6.82 10.10
CA ASP A 29 6.23 -7.78 10.02
C ASP A 29 6.06 -8.76 8.84
N VAL A 30 4.82 -8.94 8.38
CA VAL A 30 4.47 -9.88 7.32
C VAL A 30 4.77 -9.28 5.95
N GLU A 31 5.52 -10.03 5.13
CA GLU A 31 5.72 -9.74 3.71
C GLU A 31 4.50 -10.21 2.93
N ALA A 32 3.59 -9.29 2.62
CA ALA A 32 2.35 -9.57 1.92
C ALA A 32 1.85 -8.34 1.15
N TRP A 33 0.85 -8.58 0.31
CA TRP A 33 0.06 -7.53 -0.32
C TRP A 33 -0.99 -6.99 0.64
N PHE A 34 -1.04 -5.67 0.77
CA PHE A 34 -2.03 -4.96 1.57
C PHE A 34 -2.86 -4.07 0.66
N GLU A 35 -4.16 -4.04 0.93
CA GLU A 35 -5.08 -3.07 0.33
C GLU A 35 -5.45 -2.01 1.37
N ILE A 36 -5.01 -0.79 1.15
CA ILE A 36 -5.44 0.37 1.94
C ILE A 36 -6.68 0.96 1.28
N VAL A 37 -7.83 0.83 1.97
CA VAL A 37 -9.10 1.38 1.50
C VAL A 37 -9.44 2.62 2.30
N VAL A 38 -9.49 3.77 1.63
CA VAL A 38 -9.86 5.05 2.25
C VAL A 38 -11.31 5.39 1.91
N ARG A 39 -12.14 5.41 2.96
CA ARG A 39 -13.52 5.88 2.91
C ARG A 39 -13.65 7.15 3.75
N CYS A 40 -14.35 8.14 3.19
CA CYS A 40 -14.69 9.36 3.93
C CYS A 40 -16.18 9.35 4.27
N CYS A 41 -16.49 9.94 5.42
CA CYS A 41 -17.83 10.28 5.86
C CYS A 41 -17.87 11.80 6.00
N ASP A 42 -18.92 12.44 5.51
CA ASP A 42 -19.10 13.89 5.69
C ASP A 42 -19.89 14.20 6.98
N ASN A 43 -20.14 15.49 7.22
CA ASN A 43 -20.90 15.97 8.39
C ASN A 43 -22.38 15.54 8.37
N ALA A 44 -22.90 15.15 7.20
CA ALA A 44 -24.26 14.65 7.03
C ALA A 44 -24.33 13.11 7.12
N VAL A 45 -23.23 12.46 7.51
CA VAL A 45 -23.10 11.00 7.65
C VAL A 45 -23.28 10.27 6.29
N ILE A 46 -23.05 10.97 5.19
CA ILE A 46 -23.06 10.36 3.85
C ILE A 46 -21.72 9.66 3.65
N THR A 47 -21.78 8.37 3.28
CA THR A 47 -20.60 7.55 3.03
C THR A 47 -20.36 7.34 1.55
N ARG A 48 -19.10 7.26 1.14
CA ARG A 48 -18.73 6.95 -0.24
C ARG A 48 -19.03 5.47 -0.58
N PRO A 49 -19.52 5.17 -1.81
CA PRO A 49 -19.69 3.80 -2.29
C PRO A 49 -18.40 2.97 -2.17
N LEU A 50 -18.51 1.69 -1.79
CA LEU A 50 -17.34 0.81 -1.62
C LEU A 50 -16.61 0.58 -2.94
N GLU A 51 -17.37 0.26 -3.97
CA GLU A 51 -16.85 -0.17 -5.26
C GLU A 51 -17.41 0.71 -6.37
N VAL A 52 -16.60 0.95 -7.40
CA VAL A 52 -17.03 1.66 -8.61
C VAL A 52 -18.31 1.05 -9.18
N ARG A 53 -18.40 -0.29 -9.20
CA ARG A 53 -19.54 -1.02 -9.75
C ARG A 53 -20.87 -0.68 -9.08
N THR A 54 -20.84 -0.34 -7.79
CA THR A 54 -22.07 -0.02 -7.04
C THR A 54 -22.64 1.36 -7.35
N ALA A 55 -21.83 2.26 -7.90
CA ALA A 55 -22.23 3.63 -8.24
C ALA A 55 -22.10 3.95 -9.73
N TRP A 56 -21.77 2.94 -10.54
CA TRP A 56 -21.54 3.10 -11.96
C TRP A 56 -22.83 3.49 -12.69
N ASN A 57 -22.71 4.49 -13.56
CA ASN A 57 -23.77 4.89 -14.48
C ASN A 57 -23.12 5.32 -15.82
N TRP A 58 -23.90 5.25 -16.89
CA TRP A 58 -23.46 5.62 -18.24
C TRP A 58 -22.91 7.05 -18.36
N GLY A 59 -23.37 7.95 -17.51
CA GLY A 59 -22.92 9.34 -17.50
C GLY A 59 -21.60 9.57 -16.75
N LEU A 60 -21.07 8.58 -16.03
CA LEU A 60 -19.87 8.68 -15.19
C LEU A 60 -19.90 9.89 -14.23
N ASN A 61 -21.08 10.38 -13.84
CA ASN A 61 -21.19 11.58 -12.99
C ASN A 61 -20.87 11.30 -11.51
N ILE A 62 -20.78 10.03 -11.13
CA ILE A 62 -20.47 9.58 -9.76
C ILE A 62 -19.22 8.70 -9.84
N THR A 63 -18.04 9.33 -9.79
CA THR A 63 -16.74 8.64 -9.81
C THR A 63 -16.05 8.60 -8.46
N ASN A 64 -16.65 9.15 -7.40
CA ASN A 64 -16.03 9.24 -6.07
C ASN A 64 -16.29 7.98 -5.22
N SER A 65 -15.88 6.81 -5.72
CA SER A 65 -15.83 5.59 -4.91
C SER A 65 -14.71 5.66 -3.87
N CYS A 66 -14.70 4.73 -2.91
CA CYS A 66 -13.57 4.57 -2.00
C CYS A 66 -12.27 4.39 -2.80
N ARG A 67 -11.20 5.05 -2.35
CA ARG A 67 -9.89 4.95 -2.99
C ARG A 67 -9.20 3.72 -2.42
N ARG A 68 -8.69 2.86 -3.30
CA ARG A 68 -7.95 1.65 -2.95
C ARG A 68 -6.51 1.82 -3.40
N ILE A 69 -5.57 1.57 -2.52
CA ILE A 69 -4.12 1.63 -2.78
C ILE A 69 -3.56 0.26 -2.42
N MET A 70 -2.99 -0.44 -3.40
CA MET A 70 -2.30 -1.70 -3.18
C MET A 70 -0.84 -1.41 -2.85
N VAL A 71 -0.35 -2.00 -1.76
CA VAL A 71 1.03 -1.85 -1.29
C VAL A 71 1.59 -3.24 -1.01
N TYR A 72 2.77 -3.54 -1.53
CA TYR A 72 3.53 -4.72 -1.12
C TYR A 72 4.53 -4.34 -0.03
N SER A 73 4.49 -5.04 1.10
CA SER A 73 5.44 -4.84 2.20
C SER A 73 6.68 -5.70 2.00
N VAL A 74 7.86 -5.10 2.14
CA VAL A 74 9.15 -5.79 2.11
C VAL A 74 9.82 -5.64 3.47
N ASN A 75 10.14 -6.77 4.11
CA ASN A 75 10.72 -6.76 5.45
C ASN A 75 12.25 -6.79 5.35
N VAL A 76 12.87 -5.61 5.48
CA VAL A 76 14.33 -5.44 5.39
C VAL A 76 15.07 -6.08 6.57
N SER A 77 14.40 -6.47 7.66
CA SER A 77 15.08 -7.14 8.79
C SER A 77 15.37 -8.62 8.54
N ARG A 78 14.68 -9.26 7.59
CA ARG A 78 14.85 -10.69 7.31
C ARG A 78 16.14 -10.97 6.54
N PRO A 79 16.99 -11.93 6.99
CA PRO A 79 18.26 -12.22 6.32
C PRO A 79 18.12 -12.62 4.84
N SER A 80 17.06 -13.37 4.50
CA SER A 80 16.76 -13.77 3.13
C SER A 80 16.47 -12.56 2.23
N THR A 81 15.67 -11.62 2.73
CA THR A 81 15.28 -10.39 2.03
C THR A 81 16.49 -9.46 1.89
N GLN A 82 17.32 -9.31 2.93
CA GLN A 82 18.57 -8.56 2.86
C GLN A 82 19.54 -9.12 1.82
N LYS A 83 19.75 -10.44 1.81
CA LYS A 83 20.59 -11.11 0.81
C LYS A 83 20.07 -10.85 -0.61
N ARG A 84 18.75 -10.78 -0.77
CA ARG A 84 18.14 -10.51 -2.07
C ARG A 84 18.32 -9.07 -2.48
N LEU A 85 18.12 -8.12 -1.57
CA LEU A 85 18.30 -6.69 -1.81
C LEU A 85 19.76 -6.35 -2.13
N SER A 86 20.73 -6.95 -1.44
CA SER A 86 22.15 -6.74 -1.71
C SER A 86 22.58 -7.26 -3.09
N GLU A 87 21.93 -8.30 -3.61
CA GLU A 87 22.15 -8.77 -4.99
C GLU A 87 21.71 -7.73 -6.02
N PHE A 88 20.60 -7.02 -5.78
CA PHE A 88 20.16 -5.92 -6.63
C PHE A 88 21.16 -4.76 -6.61
N GLU A 89 21.62 -4.38 -5.41
CA GLU A 89 22.61 -3.32 -5.22
C GLU A 89 23.94 -3.64 -5.91
N THR A 90 24.45 -4.87 -5.72
CA THR A 90 25.72 -5.32 -6.34
C THR A 90 25.66 -5.28 -7.87
N ARG A 91 24.48 -5.50 -8.44
CA ARG A 91 24.27 -5.47 -9.91
C ARG A 91 23.88 -4.10 -10.44
N GLY A 92 23.70 -3.11 -9.58
CA GLY A 92 23.26 -1.76 -9.96
C GLY A 92 21.85 -1.73 -10.57
N ILE A 93 20.99 -2.69 -10.21
CA ILE A 93 19.62 -2.77 -10.73
C ILE A 93 18.66 -2.22 -9.66
N PRO A 94 17.77 -1.27 -10.00
CA PRO A 94 16.79 -0.77 -9.04
C PRO A 94 15.79 -1.88 -8.67
N PHE A 95 15.44 -1.96 -7.38
CA PHE A 95 14.42 -2.89 -6.90
C PHE A 95 13.01 -2.52 -7.39
N THR A 96 12.75 -1.22 -7.57
CA THR A 96 11.47 -0.69 -8.03
C THR A 96 11.57 -0.14 -9.47
N PRO A 97 10.49 -0.27 -10.28
CA PRO A 97 9.20 -0.90 -9.98
C PRO A 97 9.26 -2.44 -9.99
N ASP A 98 8.50 -3.11 -9.11
CA ASP A 98 8.43 -4.59 -9.07
C ASP A 98 7.54 -5.18 -10.17
N THR A 99 6.76 -4.33 -10.83
CA THR A 99 5.81 -4.70 -11.89
C THR A 99 6.48 -5.01 -13.23
N VAL A 100 7.78 -4.75 -13.36
CA VAL A 100 8.53 -5.05 -14.59
C VAL A 100 9.30 -6.36 -14.46
N PRO A 101 9.42 -7.15 -15.56
CA PRO A 101 10.26 -8.34 -15.55
C PRO A 101 11.69 -8.02 -15.12
N ARG A 102 12.23 -8.84 -14.23
CA ARG A 102 13.59 -8.69 -13.75
C ARG A 102 14.57 -9.13 -14.82
N ALA A 103 15.74 -8.47 -14.87
CA ALA A 103 16.82 -8.82 -15.78
C ALA A 103 17.48 -10.18 -15.47
N PHE A 104 17.21 -10.77 -14.30
CA PHE A 104 17.83 -12.00 -13.85
C PHE A 104 16.86 -12.87 -13.06
N PRO A 105 17.07 -14.20 -13.06
CA PRO A 105 16.15 -15.12 -12.42
C PRO A 105 16.14 -14.96 -10.89
N PRO A 106 15.01 -15.26 -10.23
CA PRO A 106 14.90 -15.19 -8.77
C PRO A 106 15.82 -16.17 -8.03
N GLN A 107 16.13 -17.31 -8.65
CA GLN A 107 16.94 -18.40 -8.10
C GLN A 107 17.86 -18.94 -9.21
N THR A 108 19.08 -19.34 -8.85
CA THR A 108 20.00 -20.01 -9.78
C THR A 108 19.66 -21.50 -9.90
N GLY A 109 20.04 -22.15 -11.01
CA GLY A 109 19.83 -23.59 -11.18
C GLY A 109 20.48 -24.43 -10.07
N SER A 110 21.72 -24.08 -9.68
CA SER A 110 22.40 -24.72 -8.55
C SER A 110 21.68 -24.54 -7.22
N GLY A 111 21.17 -23.33 -6.95
CA GLY A 111 20.41 -23.04 -5.74
C GLY A 111 19.03 -23.71 -5.73
N TYR A 112 18.49 -24.07 -6.89
CA TYR A 112 17.28 -24.89 -7.00
C TYR A 112 17.57 -26.35 -6.62
N GLU A 113 18.64 -26.93 -7.17
CA GLU A 113 19.04 -28.30 -6.86
C GLU A 113 19.41 -28.50 -5.38
N GLU A 114 20.08 -27.52 -4.76
CA GLU A 114 20.44 -27.58 -3.34
C GLU A 114 19.22 -27.56 -2.41
N TYR A 115 18.16 -26.84 -2.77
CA TYR A 115 16.92 -26.77 -1.98
C TYR A 115 16.17 -28.11 -1.93
N TRP A 116 16.28 -28.93 -2.99
CA TRP A 116 15.57 -30.20 -3.14
C TRP A 116 16.39 -31.44 -2.74
N LYS A 117 17.61 -31.26 -2.24
CA LYS A 117 18.41 -32.33 -1.62
C LYS A 117 18.02 -32.52 -0.17
#